data_AF-A0A968F3X8-F1
#
_entry.id   AF-A0A968F3X8-F1
#
_cell.length_a   1.000
_cell.length_b   1.000
_cell.length_c   1.000
_cell.angle_alpha   90.00
_cell.angle_beta   90.00
_cell.angle_gamma   90.00
#
_symmetry.space_group_name_H-M   'P 1'
#
loop_
_entity.id
_entity.type
_entity.pdbx_description
1 polymer ?
#
loop_
_entity_poly.entity_id
_entity_poly.type
_entity_poly.pdbx_seq_one_letter_code
_entity_poly.pdbx_strand_id
1 'polypeptide(L)'
;MKKNIFMIITLALLLSGMSCSQSGTAQEQAGEAVRTVNVQVQEIVPRDFSSYLRLVGNVEAASDVRLSAEASGRIITYYVSKGDEVGEGDLLAKIDDARLQREREGAYRAGQRSIRTPKTYLGRRQCRIGD
;
A
#
# COMPACT_ATOMS: atom_id res chain seq x y z
N MET A 1 32.72 2.29 -116.14
CA MET A 1 31.43 1.59 -115.90
C MET A 1 31.44 0.63 -114.70
N LYS A 2 32.57 0.43 -114.00
CA LYS A 2 32.72 -0.55 -112.89
C LYS A 2 32.28 -0.01 -111.51
N LYS A 3 32.16 1.31 -111.36
CA LYS A 3 31.83 1.98 -110.08
C LYS A 3 30.32 1.99 -109.77
N ASN A 4 29.47 1.97 -110.80
CA ASN A 4 28.01 1.90 -110.65
C ASN A 4 27.52 0.47 -110.36
N ILE A 5 28.27 -0.56 -110.79
CA ILE A 5 27.92 -1.96 -110.52
C ILE A 5 28.20 -2.34 -109.06
N PHE A 6 29.27 -1.80 -108.47
CA PHE A 6 29.56 -2.01 -107.05
C PHE A 6 28.51 -1.34 -106.15
N MET A 7 27.99 -0.17 -106.55
CA MET A 7 26.96 0.56 -105.82
C MET A 7 25.60 -0.15 -105.81
N ILE A 8 25.25 -0.85 -106.89
CA ILE A 8 23.99 -1.63 -106.99
C ILE A 8 24.08 -2.90 -106.12
N ILE A 9 25.24 -3.57 -106.10
CA ILE A 9 25.46 -4.78 -105.29
C ILE A 9 25.40 -4.47 -103.79
N THR A 10 25.96 -3.34 -103.36
CA THR A 10 25.88 -2.92 -101.95
C THR A 10 24.47 -2.54 -101.52
N LEU A 11 23.65 -1.98 -102.42
CA LEU A 11 22.26 -1.62 -102.13
C LEU A 11 21.33 -2.84 -102.06
N ALA A 12 21.58 -3.87 -102.89
CA ALA A 12 20.82 -5.11 -102.85
C ALA A 12 21.07 -5.93 -101.57
N LEU A 13 22.30 -5.93 -101.05
CA LEU A 13 22.69 -6.64 -99.83
C LEU A 13 22.11 -6.02 -98.56
N LEU A 14 21.86 -4.70 -98.57
CA LEU A 14 21.28 -3.95 -97.45
C LEU A 14 19.75 -4.13 -97.33
N LEU A 15 19.05 -4.43 -98.44
CA LEU A 15 17.60 -4.64 -98.42
C LEU A 15 17.17 -6.05 -97.98
N SER A 16 18.09 -7.02 -97.90
CA SER A 16 17.78 -8.40 -97.50
C SER A 16 17.81 -8.64 -95.98
N GLY A 17 18.28 -7.65 -95.20
CA GLY A 17 18.53 -7.79 -93.76
C GLY A 17 17.38 -7.40 -92.82
N MET A 18 16.22 -6.99 -93.34
CA MET A 18 15.11 -6.50 -92.51
C MET A 18 13.78 -7.19 -92.88
N SER A 19 13.72 -8.49 -92.63
CA SER A 19 12.45 -9.24 -92.58
C SER A 19 12.60 -10.52 -91.76
N CYS A 20 12.26 -10.44 -90.47
CA CYS A 20 11.86 -11.61 -89.70
C CYS A 20 10.73 -11.21 -88.72
N SER A 21 9.53 -11.64 -89.09
CA SER A 21 8.29 -11.73 -88.32
C SER A 21 8.40 -12.77 -87.22
N GLN A 22 7.68 -12.61 -86.09
CA GLN A 22 6.77 -13.64 -85.56
C GLN A 22 6.08 -13.11 -84.29
N SER A 23 4.77 -12.97 -84.36
CA SER A 23 3.86 -12.84 -83.23
C SER A 23 3.97 -14.07 -82.30
N GLY A 24 4.47 -13.84 -81.09
CA GLY A 24 4.53 -14.84 -80.01
C GLY A 24 3.25 -14.86 -79.19
N THR A 25 2.63 -16.01 -79.15
CA THR A 25 1.39 -16.39 -78.46
C THR A 25 1.45 -16.15 -76.96
N ALA A 26 0.44 -15.44 -76.43
CA ALA A 26 0.08 -15.48 -75.02
C ALA A 26 -0.40 -16.91 -74.68
N GLN A 27 0.43 -17.68 -73.97
CA GLN A 27 0.00 -18.90 -73.32
C GLN A 27 -0.64 -18.55 -71.97
N GLU A 28 -1.96 -18.69 -71.91
CA GLU A 28 -2.70 -18.92 -70.67
C GLU A 28 -2.18 -20.22 -70.03
N GLN A 29 -1.53 -20.11 -68.88
CA GLN A 29 -1.46 -21.20 -67.92
C GLN A 29 -2.54 -20.97 -66.88
N ALA A 30 -3.68 -21.64 -67.07
CA ALA A 30 -4.70 -21.79 -66.04
C ALA A 30 -4.14 -22.71 -64.92
N GLY A 31 -3.37 -22.11 -64.01
CA GLY A 31 -3.09 -22.70 -62.70
C GLY A 31 -4.32 -22.57 -61.82
N GLU A 32 -4.75 -23.70 -61.24
CA GLU A 32 -5.83 -23.79 -60.27
C GLU A 32 -5.67 -22.71 -59.18
N ALA A 33 -6.65 -21.81 -59.09
CA ALA A 33 -6.62 -20.67 -58.17
C ALA A 33 -6.76 -21.15 -56.72
N VAL A 34 -5.65 -21.54 -56.11
CA VAL A 34 -5.56 -21.80 -54.67
C VAL A 34 -5.88 -20.50 -53.93
N ARG A 35 -7.06 -20.46 -53.30
CA ARG A 35 -7.50 -19.34 -52.46
C ARG A 35 -6.59 -19.22 -51.25
N THR A 36 -5.60 -18.34 -51.36
CA THR A 36 -4.65 -18.09 -50.28
C THR A 36 -5.28 -17.09 -49.32
N VAL A 37 -5.60 -17.54 -48.12
CA VAL A 37 -6.11 -16.67 -47.04
C VAL A 37 -4.89 -16.19 -46.24
N ASN A 38 -4.65 -14.88 -46.27
CA ASN A 38 -3.60 -14.29 -45.45
C ASN A 38 -4.00 -14.36 -43.98
N VAL A 39 -3.15 -15.00 -43.17
CA VAL A 39 -3.30 -15.06 -41.72
C VAL A 39 -2.06 -14.48 -41.05
N GLN A 40 -2.26 -13.83 -39.92
CA GLN A 40 -1.17 -13.39 -39.06
C GLN A 40 -1.00 -14.41 -37.94
N VAL A 41 0.22 -14.89 -37.78
CA VAL A 41 0.63 -15.78 -36.69
C VAL A 41 1.65 -15.07 -35.82
N GLN A 42 1.63 -15.35 -34.53
CA GLN A 42 2.63 -14.89 -33.58
C GLN A 42 3.11 -16.09 -32.76
N GLU A 43 4.42 -16.24 -32.67
CA GLU A 43 5.05 -17.25 -31.82
C GLU A 43 4.97 -16.82 -30.35
N ILE A 44 4.48 -17.70 -29.49
CA ILE A 44 4.36 -17.43 -28.05
C ILE A 44 5.67 -17.81 -27.37
N VAL A 45 6.34 -16.82 -26.80
CA VAL A 45 7.52 -17.00 -25.95
C VAL A 45 7.15 -16.76 -24.48
N PRO A 46 7.66 -17.58 -23.54
CA PRO A 46 7.49 -17.33 -22.11
C PRO A 46 8.02 -15.94 -21.75
N ARG A 47 7.22 -15.19 -20.99
CA ARG A 47 7.59 -13.86 -20.48
C ARG A 47 7.15 -13.76 -19.03
N ASP A 48 7.92 -13.03 -18.24
CA ASP A 48 7.54 -12.76 -16.87
C ASP A 48 6.28 -11.89 -16.85
N PHE A 49 5.28 -12.35 -16.08
CA PHE A 49 4.02 -11.65 -15.88
C PHE A 49 3.84 -11.34 -14.39
N SER A 50 4.02 -10.08 -14.02
CA SER A 50 3.76 -9.60 -12.67
C SER A 50 2.35 -9.03 -12.59
N SER A 51 1.42 -9.76 -11.97
CA SER A 51 0.10 -9.25 -11.59
C SER A 51 0.18 -8.70 -10.17
N TYR A 52 -0.34 -7.50 -9.94
CA TYR A 52 -0.47 -6.94 -8.61
C TYR A 52 -1.91 -6.49 -8.37
N LEU A 53 -2.37 -6.67 -7.13
CA LEU A 53 -3.68 -6.22 -6.67
C LEU A 53 -3.50 -4.90 -5.91
N ARG A 54 -4.13 -3.83 -6.37
CA ARG A 54 -4.16 -2.57 -5.62
C ARG A 54 -5.30 -2.60 -4.62
N LEU A 55 -4.95 -2.52 -3.33
CA LEU A 55 -5.90 -2.41 -2.24
C LEU A 55 -5.73 -1.06 -1.57
N VAL A 56 -6.83 -0.51 -1.05
CA VAL A 56 -6.82 0.67 -0.19
C VAL A 56 -7.03 0.18 1.24
N GLY A 57 -6.18 0.64 2.14
CA GLY A 57 -6.26 0.33 3.56
C GLY A 57 -5.79 1.51 4.39
N ASN A 58 -6.21 1.55 5.65
CA ASN A 58 -5.74 2.54 6.61
C ASN A 58 -4.65 1.93 7.48
N VAL A 59 -3.70 2.76 7.89
CA VAL A 59 -2.67 2.37 8.87
C VAL A 59 -3.20 2.72 10.25
N GLU A 60 -3.28 1.73 11.12
CA GLU A 60 -3.67 1.91 12.52
C GLU A 60 -2.51 1.52 13.43
N ALA A 61 -2.38 2.23 14.56
CA ALA A 61 -1.40 1.88 15.57
C ALA A 61 -1.79 0.54 16.20
N ALA A 62 -0.80 -0.35 16.40
CA ALA A 62 -1.04 -1.62 17.08
C ALA A 62 -1.52 -1.41 18.53
N SER A 63 -1.19 -0.27 19.15
CA SER A 63 -1.64 0.12 20.47
C SER A 63 -1.76 1.64 20.55
N ASP A 64 -2.95 2.13 20.85
CA ASP A 64 -3.23 3.55 21.13
C ASP A 64 -3.92 3.62 22.50
N VAL A 65 -3.28 4.29 23.46
CA VAL A 65 -3.77 4.43 24.84
C VAL A 65 -4.17 5.87 25.10
N ARG A 66 -5.46 6.09 25.32
CA ARG A 66 -5.98 7.39 25.74
C ARG A 66 -5.98 7.47 27.26
N LEU A 67 -5.08 8.29 27.80
CA LEU A 67 -5.01 8.51 29.23
C LEU A 67 -6.07 9.53 29.69
N SER A 68 -6.82 9.19 30.72
CA SER A 68 -7.75 10.11 31.40
C SER A 68 -7.34 10.26 32.85
N ALA A 69 -7.53 11.44 33.42
CA ALA A 69 -7.30 11.66 34.84
C ALA A 69 -8.35 10.91 35.67
N GLU A 70 -7.92 10.19 36.70
CA GLU A 70 -8.81 9.48 37.63
C GLU A 70 -9.64 10.44 38.49
N ALA A 71 -9.07 11.60 38.84
CA ALA A 71 -9.73 12.64 39.62
C ALA A 71 -9.78 13.95 38.84
N SER A 72 -10.91 14.65 38.95
CA SER A 72 -11.05 16.00 38.42
C SER A 72 -10.28 17.00 39.30
N GLY A 73 -9.41 17.79 38.68
CA GLY A 73 -8.63 18.80 39.37
C GLY A 73 -7.86 19.69 38.40
N ARG A 74 -7.24 20.75 38.93
CA ARG A 74 -6.38 21.64 38.13
C ARG A 74 -5.01 20.98 37.95
N ILE A 75 -4.45 21.05 36.75
CA ILE A 75 -3.07 20.60 36.49
C ILE A 75 -2.09 21.62 37.07
N ILE A 76 -1.17 21.17 37.90
CA ILE A 76 -0.10 21.97 38.53
C ILE A 76 1.12 22.02 37.60
N THR A 77 1.51 20.88 37.04
CA THR A 77 2.74 20.75 36.26
C THR A 77 2.63 19.65 35.21
N TYR A 78 3.21 19.90 34.05
CA TYR A 78 3.49 18.90 33.01
C TYR A 78 4.97 18.55 33.03
N TYR A 79 5.28 17.26 32.99
CA TYR A 79 6.66 16.76 33.01
C TYR A 79 7.12 16.25 31.65
N VAL A 80 6.19 16.04 30.71
CA VAL A 80 6.45 15.49 29.39
C VAL A 80 5.93 16.43 28.31
N SER A 81 6.62 16.43 27.17
CA SER A 81 6.27 17.18 25.97
C SER A 81 5.75 16.25 24.87
N LYS A 82 5.08 16.84 23.88
CA LYS A 82 4.56 16.08 22.73
C LYS A 82 5.71 15.48 21.93
N GLY A 83 5.68 14.16 21.77
CA GLY A 83 6.68 13.40 21.01
C GLY A 83 7.77 12.76 21.87
N ASP A 84 7.75 13.00 23.18
CA ASP A 84 8.68 12.37 24.12
C ASP A 84 8.35 10.87 24.26
N GLU A 85 9.41 10.08 24.40
CA GLU A 85 9.31 8.65 24.68
C GLU A 85 9.15 8.46 26.19
N VAL A 86 8.12 7.72 26.61
CA VAL A 86 7.76 7.52 28.03
C VAL A 86 7.55 6.05 28.32
N GLY A 87 8.00 5.61 29.48
CA GLY A 87 7.85 4.24 29.97
C GLY A 87 6.64 4.06 30.90
N GLU A 88 6.41 2.81 31.30
CA GLU A 88 5.43 2.49 32.32
C GLU A 88 5.84 3.07 33.67
N GLY A 89 4.93 3.81 34.32
CA GLY A 89 5.15 4.42 35.63
C GLY A 89 5.72 5.84 35.59
N ASP A 90 6.02 6.38 34.40
CA ASP A 90 6.51 7.75 34.28
C ASP A 90 5.43 8.78 34.64
N LEU A 91 5.85 9.81 35.39
CA LEU A 91 4.98 10.89 35.80
C LEU A 91 4.78 11.85 34.63
N LEU A 92 3.59 11.87 34.05
CA LEU A 92 3.29 12.73 32.89
C LEU A 92 2.82 14.13 33.31
N ALA A 93 1.95 14.19 34.32
CA ALA A 93 1.40 15.44 34.84
C ALA A 93 1.01 15.30 36.31
N LYS A 94 1.06 16.40 37.06
CA LYS A 94 0.59 16.47 38.45
C LYS A 94 -0.69 17.29 38.53
N ILE A 95 -1.73 16.71 39.13
CA ILE A 95 -3.01 17.37 39.42
C ILE A 95 -3.00 17.83 40.88
N ASP A 96 -3.67 18.95 41.17
CA ASP A 96 -3.88 19.44 42.53
C ASP A 96 -4.74 18.47 43.34
N ASP A 97 -4.09 17.80 44.30
CA ASP A 97 -4.64 16.77 45.18
C ASP A 97 -4.96 17.30 46.58
N ALA A 98 -4.82 18.60 46.84
CA ALA A 98 -4.94 19.15 48.19
C ALA A 98 -6.32 18.88 48.85
N ARG A 99 -7.40 18.90 48.06
CA ARG A 99 -8.75 18.55 48.56
C ARG A 99 -8.84 17.06 48.92
N LEU A 100 -8.35 16.21 48.02
CA LEU A 100 -8.38 14.76 48.19
C LEU A 100 -7.55 14.33 49.40
N GLN A 101 -6.40 14.97 49.64
CA GLN A 101 -5.56 14.72 50.80
C GLN A 101 -6.25 15.07 52.11
N ARG A 102 -6.93 16.22 52.19
CA ARG A 102 -7.69 16.61 53.38
C ARG A 102 -8.84 15.64 53.68
N GLU A 103 -9.58 15.21 52.66
CA GLU A 103 -10.66 14.24 52.81
C GLU A 103 -10.13 12.89 53.31
N ARG A 104 -9.03 12.44 52.71
CA ARG A 104 -8.32 11.22 53.09
C ARG A 104 -7.90 11.28 54.57
N GLU A 105 -7.21 12.34 54.98
CA GLU A 105 -6.76 12.52 56.38
C GLU A 105 -7.94 12.54 57.36
N GLY A 106 -9.02 13.25 57.04
CA GLY A 106 -10.24 13.25 57.85
C GLY A 106 -10.81 11.85 58.04
N ALA A 107 -10.88 11.06 56.97
CA ALA A 107 -11.36 9.68 57.00
C ALA A 107 -10.48 8.76 57.86
N TYR A 108 -9.15 8.84 57.72
CA TYR A 108 -8.23 8.05 58.56
C TYR A 108 -8.35 8.41 60.04
N ARG A 109 -8.46 9.70 60.37
CA ARG A 109 -8.62 10.17 61.76
C ARG A 109 -9.93 9.68 62.38
N ALA A 110 -11.02 9.68 61.62
CA ALA A 110 -12.30 9.15 62.07
C ALA A 110 -12.23 7.63 62.32
N GLY A 111 -11.59 6.87 61.42
CA GLY A 111 -11.41 5.43 61.57
C GLY A 111 -10.51 5.04 62.74
N GLN A 112 -9.42 5.78 62.98
CA GLN A 112 -8.56 5.51 64.15
C GLN A 112 -9.28 5.79 65.47
N ARG A 113 -10.20 6.76 65.49
CA ARG A 113 -11.00 7.07 66.68
C ARG A 113 -11.95 5.92 67.04
N SER A 114 -12.55 5.27 66.05
CA SER A 114 -13.45 4.12 66.30
C SER A 114 -12.70 2.85 66.71
N ILE A 115 -11.48 2.64 66.23
CA ILE A 115 -10.65 1.50 66.66
C ILE A 115 -10.11 1.71 68.08
N ARG A 116 -9.77 2.95 68.45
CA ARG A 116 -9.13 3.25 69.74
C ARG A 116 -10.11 3.33 70.92
N THR A 117 -11.42 3.42 70.72
CA THR A 117 -12.38 3.38 71.84
C THR A 117 -12.36 1.99 72.48
N PRO A 118 -11.76 1.79 73.67
CA PRO A 118 -11.82 0.51 74.35
C PRO A 118 -13.29 0.27 74.75
N LYS A 119 -13.76 -0.98 74.63
CA LYS A 119 -15.12 -1.38 74.99
C LYS A 119 -15.40 -1.13 76.48
N THR A 120 -15.83 0.08 76.83
CA THR A 120 -16.25 0.48 78.19
C THR A 120 -17.67 0.00 78.50
N TYR A 121 -17.97 -1.29 78.27
CA TYR A 121 -19.31 -1.85 78.52
C TYR A 121 -19.35 -3.13 79.37
N LEU A 122 -18.21 -3.68 79.82
CA LEU A 122 -18.20 -4.81 80.76
C LEU A 122 -17.24 -4.50 81.91
N GLY A 123 -17.78 -3.99 83.02
CA GLY A 123 -16.98 -3.72 84.21
C GLY A 123 -17.68 -3.02 85.37
N ARG A 124 -18.98 -2.68 85.26
CA ARG A 124 -19.79 -2.23 86.41
C ARG A 124 -20.71 -3.33 86.93
N ARG A 125 -20.18 -4.55 87.11
CA ARG A 125 -20.83 -5.54 87.96
C ARG A 125 -19.86 -5.98 89.06
N GLN A 126 -20.29 -5.66 90.28
CA GLN A 126 -19.85 -6.15 91.59
C GLN A 126 -18.46 -5.73 92.09
N CYS A 127 -18.46 -4.88 93.12
CA CYS A 127 -18.06 -5.29 94.46
C CYS A 127 -18.69 -4.34 95.49
N ARG A 128 -19.86 -4.71 96.01
CA ARG A 128 -20.36 -4.22 97.30
C ARG A 128 -20.53 -5.48 98.17
N ILE A 129 -19.46 -5.87 98.83
CA ILE A 129 -19.44 -6.73 100.02
C ILE A 129 -19.37 -5.68 101.15
N GLY A 130 -20.42 -5.44 101.95
CA GLY A 130 -20.99 -6.39 102.88
C GLY A 130 -20.17 -6.27 104.17
N ASP A 131 -20.57 -5.35 105.06
CA ASP A 131 -20.08 -5.27 106.44
C ASP A 131 -20.66 -6.43 107.28
#